data_AF-D7SRA5-F1
#
_entry.id   AF-D7SRA5-F1
#
_cell.length_a   1.000
_cell.length_b   1.000
_cell.length_c   1.000
_cell.angle_alpha   90.00
_cell.angle_beta   90.00
_cell.angle_gamma   90.00
#
_symmetry.space_group_name_H-M   'P 1'
#
loop_
_entity.id
_entity.type
_entity.pdbx_description
1 polymer ?
#
loop_
_entity_poly.entity_id
_entity_poly.type
_entity_poly.pdbx_seq_one_letter_code
_entity_poly.pdbx_strand_id
1 'polypeptide(L)' 'MEQRLASTFRMTVNEKKFIEKALLSDLRIDGRRPFDFRRISIKFEKMGRQRCS' A
#
# COMPACT_ATOMS: atom_id res chain seq x y z
N MET A 1 -9.96 -18.20 8.18
CA MET A 1 -8.68 -18.41 7.47
C MET A 1 -7.70 -17.37 8.01
N GLU A 2 -7.01 -17.66 9.11
CA GLU A 2 -6.03 -16.73 9.68
C GLU A 2 -4.77 -16.78 8.82
N GLN A 3 -4.66 -15.83 7.90
CA GLN A 3 -3.44 -15.59 7.15
C GLN A 3 -2.36 -15.18 8.14
N ARG A 4 -1.33 -16.02 8.26
CA ARG A 4 -0.10 -15.73 8.98
C ARG A 4 0.53 -14.47 8.40
N LEU A 5 0.31 -13.32 9.05
CA LEU A 5 1.02 -12.07 8.77
C LEU A 5 2.48 -12.26 9.20
N ALA A 6 3.27 -12.90 8.35
CA ALA A 6 4.71 -12.99 8.49
C ALA A 6 5.26 -11.55 8.44
N SER A 7 5.86 -11.12 9.55
CA SER A 7 6.25 -9.75 9.91
C SER A 7 5.08 -8.84 10.33
N THR A 8 4.62 -9.00 11.56
CA THR A 8 4.04 -7.86 12.28
C THR A 8 5.14 -6.80 12.43
N PHE A 9 5.12 -5.78 11.57
CA PHE A 9 5.88 -4.55 11.81
C PHE A 9 5.60 -4.14 13.27
N ARG A 10 6.61 -4.23 14.14
CA ARG A 10 6.51 -3.79 15.54
C ARG A 10 6.42 -2.27 15.54
N MET A 11 5.21 -1.76 15.36
CA MET A 11 4.91 -0.35 15.52
C MET A 11 5.05 0.02 16.99
N THR A 12 5.68 1.16 17.26
CA THR A 12 5.71 1.76 18.58
C THR A 12 4.29 2.18 19.00
N VAL A 13 4.05 2.28 20.31
CA VAL A 13 2.75 2.72 20.86
C VAL A 13 2.40 4.13 20.36
N ASN A 14 3.40 4.97 20.11
CA ASN A 14 3.22 6.33 19.60
C ASN A 14 2.73 6.33 18.15
N GLU A 15 3.33 5.50 17.28
CA GLU A 15 2.91 5.38 15.89
C GLU A 15 1.47 4.88 15.79
N LYS A 16 1.08 3.91 16.62
CA LYS A 16 -0.30 3.41 16.66
C LYS A 16 -1.29 4.52 17.07
N LYS A 17 -1.01 5.24 18.16
CA LYS A 17 -1.85 6.35 18.63
C LYS A 17 -1.95 7.50 17.62
N PHE A 18 -0.88 7.75 16.86
CA PHE A 18 -0.87 8.76 15.82
C PHE A 18 -1.77 8.36 14.65
N ILE A 19 -1.68 7.11 14.18
CA ILE A 19 -2.54 6.59 13.10
C ILE A 19 -4.02 6.65 13.51
N GLU A 20 -4.35 6.27 14.74
CA GLU A 20 -5.72 6.34 15.27
C GLU A 20 -6.28 7.78 15.25
N LYS A 21 -5.49 8.76 15.72
CA LYS A 21 -5.88 10.17 15.68
C LYS A 21 -6.03 10.72 14.26
N ALA A 22 -5.14 10.31 13.35
CA ALA A 22 -5.19 10.72 11.96
C ALA A 22 -6.45 10.20 11.27
N LEU A 23 -6.82 8.93 11.51
CA LEU A 23 -8.05 8.33 11.00
C LEU A 23 -9.32 9.04 11.50
N LEU A 24 -9.35 9.47 12.77
CA LEU A 24 -10.49 10.23 13.33
C LEU A 24 -10.66 11.62 12.71
N SER A 25 -9.60 12.17 12.09
CA SER A 25 -9.64 13.47 11.40
C SER A 25 -9.78 13.32 9.88
N ASP A 26 -10.14 12.12 9.40
CA ASP A 26 -10.21 11.73 7.98
C ASP A 26 -8.92 12.02 7.19
N LEU A 27 -7.80 12.18 7.90
CA LEU A 27 -6.52 12.54 7.32
C LEU A 27 -5.64 11.29 7.23
N ARG A 28 -5.20 10.97 6.02
CA ARG A 28 -4.17 9.96 5.80
C ARG A 28 -2.80 10.62 5.67
N ILE A 29 -1.73 9.92 6.06
CA ILE A 29 -0.35 10.45 6.03
C ILE A 29 0.13 10.88 4.64
N ASP A 30 -0.48 10.32 3.60
CA ASP A 30 -0.23 10.57 2.18
C ASP A 30 -1.13 11.68 1.61
N GLY A 31 -1.98 12.31 2.42
CA GLY A 31 -2.94 13.33 2.01
C GLY A 31 -4.10 12.79 1.16
N ARG A 32 -4.28 11.46 1.10
CA ARG A 32 -5.35 10.83 0.32
C ARG A 32 -6.66 10.86 1.10
N ARG A 33 -7.79 10.93 0.38
CA ARG A 33 -9.10 10.69 1.00
C ARG A 33 -9.25 9.21 1.35
N PRO A 34 -10.16 8.86 2.29
CA PRO A 34 -10.41 7.45 2.65
C PRO A 34 -10.70 6.53 1.45
N PHE A 35 -11.33 7.07 0.39
CA PHE A 35 -11.76 6.33 -0.79
C PHE A 35 -10.79 6.42 -1.99
N ASP A 36 -9.69 7.17 -1.87
CA ASP A 36 -8.73 7.31 -2.97
C ASP A 36 -7.70 6.18 -2.93
N PHE A 37 -7.56 5.47 -4.05
CA PHE A 37 -6.52 4.46 -4.21
C PHE A 37 -5.14 5.09 -4.39
N ARG A 38 -4.09 4.33 -4.05
CA ARG A 38 -2.72 4.72 -4.37
C ARG A 38 -2.53 4.67 -5.89
N ARG A 39 -1.61 5.50 -6.41
CA ARG A 39 -1.22 5.43 -7.81
C ARG A 39 -0.54 4.08 -8.09
N ILE A 40 -1.20 3.23 -8.87
CA ILE A 40 -0.69 1.95 -9.34
C ILE A 40 -0.20 2.14 -10.79
N SER A 41 1.01 1.68 -11.10
CA SER A 41 1.52 1.66 -12.47
C SER A 41 1.65 0.21 -12.93
N ILE A 42 0.89 -0.19 -13.94
CA ILE A 42 1.03 -1.49 -14.59
C ILE A 42 2.00 -1.32 -15.75
N LYS A 43 3.13 -2.04 -15.68
CA LYS A 43 4.11 -2.09 -16.77
C LYS A 43 3.83 -3.32 -17.61
N PHE A 44 3.53 -3.14 -18.88
CA PHE A 44 3.41 -4.24 -19.83
C PHE A 44 4.77 -4.56 -20.42
N GLU A 45 5.16 -5.83 -20.38
CA GLU A 45 6.34 -6.30 -21.11
C GLU A 45 6.04 -6.31 -22.62
N LYS A 46 7.05 -5.95 -23.42
CA LYS A 46 6.93 -5.95 -24.88
C LYS A 46 7.15 -7.38 -25.37
N MET A 47 6.13 -8.00 -25.96
CA MET A 47 6.24 -9.36 -26.53
C MET A 47 7.35 -9.37 -27.58
N GLY A 48 8.45 -10.05 -27.27
CA GLY A 48 9.59 -10.19 -28.16
C GLY A 48 9.19 -11.06 -29.35
N ARG A 49 9.04 -10.46 -30.52
CA ARG A 49 8.94 -11.20 -31.78
C ARG A 49 10.32 -11.80 -32.05
N GLN A 50 10.57 -13.02 -31.59
CA GLN A 50 11.69 -13.83 -32.08
C GLN A 50 11.44 -14.00 -33.58
N ARG A 51 12.15 -13.22 -34.38
CA ARG A 51 12.30 -13.53 -35.80
C ARG A 51 13.12 -14.81 -35.84
N CYS A 52 12.48 -15.89 -36.29
CA CYS A 52 13.18 -17.11 -36.65
C CYS A 52 14.15 -16.74 -37.78
N SER A 53 15.45 -16.89 -37.49
CA SER A 53 16.52 -16.86 -38.49
C SER A 53 16.54 -18.16 -39.28
#